data_AF-A0A918EAS5-F1
#
_entry.id   AF-A0A918EAS5-F1
#
_cell.length_a   1.000
_cell.length_b   1.000
_cell.length_c   1.000
_cell.angle_alpha   90.00
_cell.angle_beta   90.00
_cell.angle_gamma   90.00
#
_symmetry.space_group_name_H-M   'P 1'
#
loop_
_entity.id
_entity.type
_entity.pdbx_description
1 polymer ?
#
loop_
_entity_poly.entity_id
_entity_poly.type
_entity_poly.pdbx_seq_one_letter_code
_entity_poly.pdbx_strand_id
1 'polypeptide(L)'
;MFVLDRHGIPLQPARPAMARKLLASGRAVIHRRTPLVVRLKDRGAGSSAVPGVEVGLDPGSKHTGIAVFTNDKGTRTGLVAVQLDHRGGRIRDSMAARAGYRRRRRSANLRHRAPRFRNRTRPRGWLAPSLRHRVDTTMSWVDRLTRWAPVRAVHVERVAFDTHAMSAGRPLAGAEYQQGTLAGYEVREFLLAKWGRACAYCAASGVPLNIDHIHPRSRGGPDRVSNLVVACISCNQAKSSMPVEVFLAGRPKVLARVLAQAKAPLRDAAAVNATRWALWRALAATGLPVHTASGGRTKWNRSRTGATKSHTLDALHVGVLDQVTGRPATVLVAAATGRGSYCRTRTNAFGFPRLRLPRVKQIRGFATGDLVRAIVPAGKKTGTWTGRVAVRTSGSFNITTAAGTVQGIGHRHVRRLQRGDGYAYTTRGEPDALI
;
A
#
# COMPACT_ATOMS: atom_id res chain seq x y z
N MET A 1 4.45 5.03 19.33
CA MET A 1 3.00 4.99 19.69
C MET A 1 2.47 6.41 19.73
N PHE A 2 1.16 6.63 19.65
CA PHE A 2 0.58 7.97 19.65
C PHE A 2 0.10 8.38 21.03
N VAL A 3 0.16 9.67 21.33
CA VAL A 3 -0.20 10.25 22.63
C VAL A 3 -1.15 11.41 22.41
N LEU A 4 -2.23 11.43 23.17
CA LEU A 4 -3.15 12.56 23.27
C LEU A 4 -3.08 13.15 24.67
N ASP A 5 -3.34 14.44 24.78
CA ASP A 5 -3.51 15.11 26.07
C ASP A 5 -4.88 14.81 26.71
N ARG A 6 -5.15 15.36 27.89
CA ARG A 6 -6.45 15.16 28.60
C ARG A 6 -7.69 15.56 27.78
N HIS A 7 -7.55 16.49 26.84
CA HIS A 7 -8.62 17.00 25.98
C HIS A 7 -8.71 16.26 24.63
N GLY A 8 -7.78 15.35 24.34
CA GLY A 8 -7.73 14.62 23.08
C GLY A 8 -6.91 15.32 21.98
N ILE A 9 -6.15 16.35 22.33
CA ILE A 9 -5.25 17.06 21.42
C ILE A 9 -3.99 16.22 21.20
N PRO A 10 -3.50 16.06 19.96
CA PRO A 10 -2.28 15.32 19.67
C PRO A 10 -1.04 15.89 20.36
N LEU A 11 -0.27 15.01 21.01
CA LEU A 11 1.05 15.30 21.57
C LEU A 11 2.14 14.56 20.77
N GLN A 12 3.40 14.86 21.09
CA GLN A 12 4.53 14.19 20.48
C GLN A 12 4.42 12.66 20.65
N PRO A 13 4.52 11.86 19.55
CA PRO A 13 4.51 10.41 19.67
C PRO A 13 5.67 9.93 20.54
N ALA A 14 5.42 8.93 21.39
CA ALA A 14 6.42 8.43 22.32
C ALA A 14 6.77 6.95 22.10
N ARG A 15 7.87 6.53 22.73
CA ARG A 15 8.37 5.15 22.68
C ARG A 15 7.39 4.20 23.40
N PRO A 16 7.24 2.93 22.94
CA PRO A 16 6.37 1.96 23.62
C PRO A 16 6.69 1.75 25.11
N ALA A 17 7.96 1.88 25.52
CA ALA A 17 8.37 1.79 26.92
C ALA A 17 7.73 2.89 27.79
N MET A 18 7.67 4.13 27.28
CA MET A 18 7.01 5.23 27.97
C MET A 18 5.50 5.00 28.10
N ALA A 19 4.86 4.42 27.07
CA ALA A 19 3.45 4.00 27.13
C ALA A 19 3.17 3.09 28.32
N ARG A 20 4.03 2.07 28.50
CA ARG A 20 3.88 1.10 29.58
C ARG A 20 4.01 1.77 30.94
N LYS A 21 5.02 2.63 31.12
CA LYS A 21 5.20 3.40 32.38
C LYS A 21 3.99 4.29 32.69
N LEU A 22 3.46 5.01 31.69
CA LEU A 22 2.30 5.89 31.85
C LEU A 22 1.00 5.13 32.18
N LEU A 23 0.82 3.94 31.59
CA LEU A 23 -0.33 3.09 31.87
C LEU A 23 -0.21 2.41 33.24
N ALA A 24 0.97 1.93 33.60
CA ALA A 24 1.23 1.27 34.89
C ALA A 24 1.07 2.24 36.08
N SER A 25 1.53 3.48 35.93
CA SER A 25 1.34 4.55 36.93
C SER A 25 -0.07 5.16 36.94
N GLY A 26 -1.01 4.68 36.12
CA GLY A 26 -2.38 5.18 36.08
C GLY A 26 -2.56 6.58 35.46
N ARG A 27 -1.47 7.22 35.00
CA ARG A 27 -1.44 8.57 34.41
C ARG A 27 -2.05 8.65 33.01
N ALA A 28 -2.17 7.53 32.31
CA ALA A 28 -2.78 7.45 30.99
C ALA A 28 -3.88 6.39 30.91
N VAL A 29 -4.76 6.53 29.91
CA VAL A 29 -5.73 5.51 29.51
C VAL A 29 -5.53 5.12 28.05
N ILE A 30 -5.97 3.92 27.70
CA ILE A 30 -5.99 3.48 26.31
C ILE A 30 -7.18 4.14 25.61
N HIS A 31 -6.92 5.11 24.75
CA HIS A 31 -7.92 5.71 23.87
C HIS A 31 -8.22 4.78 22.68
N ARG A 32 -7.19 4.11 22.18
CA ARG A 32 -7.30 3.18 21.04
C ARG A 32 -6.26 2.06 21.13
N ARG A 33 -6.63 0.84 20.73
CA ARG A 33 -5.74 -0.33 20.80
C ARG A 33 -4.84 -0.49 19.57
N THR A 34 -5.36 -0.26 18.36
CA THR A 34 -4.57 -0.45 17.13
C THR A 34 -4.93 0.57 16.03
N PRO A 35 -3.99 1.45 15.62
CA PRO A 35 -2.70 1.73 16.28
C PRO A 35 -2.89 2.11 17.75
N LEU A 36 -1.89 1.85 18.60
CA LEU A 36 -1.97 2.20 20.02
C LEU A 36 -1.93 3.73 20.16
N VAL A 37 -3.01 4.26 20.75
CA VAL A 37 -3.13 5.67 21.13
C VAL A 37 -3.47 5.70 22.62
N VAL A 38 -2.62 6.36 23.40
CA VAL A 38 -2.87 6.61 24.83
C VAL A 38 -3.30 8.05 25.03
N ARG A 39 -4.14 8.30 26.03
CA ARG A 39 -4.57 9.64 26.43
C ARG A 39 -4.11 9.90 27.85
N LEU A 40 -3.36 10.97 28.07
CA LEU A 40 -2.96 11.42 29.41
C LEU A 40 -4.18 11.91 30.19
N LYS A 41 -4.18 11.77 31.51
CA LYS A 41 -5.26 12.26 32.38
C LYS A 41 -4.93 13.60 33.02
N ASP A 42 -3.64 13.87 33.20
CA ASP A 42 -3.07 14.86 34.11
C ASP A 42 -2.37 16.02 33.40
N ARG A 43 -2.25 15.99 32.06
CA ARG A 43 -1.49 16.99 31.29
C ARG A 43 -2.25 17.44 30.04
N GLY A 44 -2.08 18.72 29.71
CA GLY A 44 -2.59 19.36 28.49
C GLY A 44 -1.49 19.65 27.46
N ALA A 45 -1.87 20.03 26.24
CA ALA A 45 -0.94 20.41 25.18
C ALA A 45 -0.09 21.65 25.52
N GLY A 46 -0.68 22.68 26.13
CA GLY A 46 0.04 23.92 26.48
C GLY A 46 1.16 23.75 27.50
N SER A 47 1.12 22.67 28.30
CA SER A 47 2.19 22.32 29.25
C SER A 47 3.12 21.25 28.71
N SER A 48 3.09 20.92 27.42
CA SER A 48 3.87 19.85 26.79
C SER A 48 4.73 20.39 25.66
N ALA A 49 5.98 19.91 25.54
CA ALA A 49 6.80 20.18 24.37
C ALA A 49 6.28 19.35 23.18
N VAL A 50 5.84 20.02 22.11
CA VAL A 50 5.28 19.38 20.91
C VAL A 50 5.99 19.91 19.65
N PRO A 51 7.26 19.50 19.39
CA PRO A 51 8.00 19.94 18.20
C PRO A 51 7.33 19.58 16.87
N GLY A 52 6.47 18.55 16.89
CA GLY A 52 5.74 18.09 15.72
C GLY A 52 6.38 16.87 15.06
N VAL A 53 5.66 16.33 14.07
CA VAL A 53 6.14 15.24 13.22
C VAL A 53 5.76 15.51 11.77
N GLU A 54 6.46 14.84 10.87
CA GLU A 54 6.16 14.83 9.44
C GLU A 54 5.74 13.42 9.01
N VAL A 55 5.00 13.35 7.91
CA VAL A 55 4.51 12.09 7.34
C VAL A 55 5.12 11.89 5.96
N GLY A 56 5.87 10.81 5.78
CA GLY A 56 6.34 10.36 4.47
C GLY A 56 5.38 9.34 3.87
N LEU A 57 5.16 9.43 2.55
CA LEU A 57 4.30 8.56 1.78
C LEU A 57 5.07 8.00 0.58
N ASP A 58 5.09 6.67 0.46
CA ASP A 58 5.56 5.93 -0.72
C ASP A 58 4.38 5.17 -1.36
N PRO A 59 3.68 5.76 -2.34
CA PRO A 59 2.52 5.14 -2.97
C PRO A 59 2.91 4.04 -3.96
N GLY A 60 2.78 2.78 -3.56
CA GLY A 60 2.83 1.62 -4.47
C GLY A 60 1.46 1.16 -4.99
N SER A 61 1.48 0.18 -5.89
CA SER A 61 0.26 -0.33 -6.53
C SER A 61 -0.57 -1.27 -5.63
N LYS A 62 0.11 -2.07 -4.81
CA LYS A 62 -0.48 -3.02 -3.86
C LYS A 62 -0.40 -2.52 -2.43
N HIS A 63 0.67 -1.81 -2.11
CA HIS A 63 0.97 -1.32 -0.77
C HIS A 63 1.35 0.16 -0.85
N THR A 64 1.04 0.93 0.18
CA THR A 64 1.61 2.26 0.39
C THR A 64 2.40 2.25 1.69
N GLY A 65 3.68 2.61 1.59
CA GLY A 65 4.51 2.84 2.76
C GLY A 65 4.17 4.19 3.38
N ILE A 66 4.08 4.23 4.70
CA ILE A 66 3.86 5.45 5.46
C ILE A 66 4.86 5.46 6.61
N ALA A 67 5.58 6.57 6.76
CA ALA A 67 6.49 6.80 7.87
C ALA A 67 6.08 8.07 8.61
N VAL A 68 6.04 8.02 9.93
CA VAL A 68 5.92 9.20 10.80
C VAL A 68 7.28 9.44 11.42
N PHE A 69 7.83 10.63 11.28
CA PHE A 69 9.18 10.94 11.73
C PHE A 69 9.30 12.37 12.27
N THR A 70 10.28 12.59 13.15
CA THR A 70 10.80 13.94 13.42
C THR A 70 11.78 14.33 12.34
N ASN A 71 11.90 15.63 12.08
CA ASN A 71 12.86 16.19 11.14
C ASN A 71 13.46 17.45 11.77
N ASP A 72 14.72 17.37 12.19
CA ASP A 72 15.46 18.51 12.71
C ASP A 72 16.59 18.85 11.73
N LYS A 73 16.41 19.95 10.99
CA LYS A 73 17.37 20.46 9.99
C LYS A 73 17.95 19.35 9.09
N GLY A 74 17.09 18.50 8.53
CA GLY A 74 17.49 17.40 7.64
C GLY A 74 17.81 16.07 8.34
N THR A 75 17.93 16.05 9.67
CA THR A 75 18.10 14.83 10.47
C THR A 75 16.75 14.23 10.82
N ARG A 76 16.48 13.01 10.33
CA ARG A 76 15.21 12.32 10.54
C ARG A 76 15.29 11.19 11.55
N THR A 77 14.29 11.07 12.41
CA THR A 77 14.11 9.90 13.29
C THR A 77 12.73 9.30 13.07
N GLY A 78 12.69 8.08 12.53
CA GLY A 78 11.44 7.35 12.31
C GLY A 78 10.81 6.88 13.62
N LEU A 79 9.54 7.23 13.82
CA LEU A 79 8.78 6.92 15.04
C LEU A 79 7.74 5.83 14.83
N VAL A 80 7.09 5.81 13.67
CA VAL A 80 6.05 4.85 13.31
C VAL A 80 6.17 4.49 11.84
N ALA A 81 6.16 3.19 11.54
CA ALA A 81 6.06 2.66 10.20
C ALA A 81 4.70 1.98 10.00
N VAL A 82 4.01 2.32 8.91
CA VAL A 82 2.74 1.69 8.52
C VAL A 82 2.81 1.25 7.07
N GLN A 83 2.53 -0.03 6.83
CA GLN A 83 2.26 -0.53 5.49
C GLN A 83 0.75 -0.60 5.28
N LEU A 84 0.25 0.19 4.34
CA LEU A 84 -1.16 0.20 3.97
C LEU A 84 -1.39 -0.76 2.80
N ASP A 85 -2.08 -1.88 3.03
CA ASP A 85 -2.39 -2.82 1.93
C ASP A 85 -3.71 -2.42 1.24
N HIS A 86 -3.61 -2.19 -0.05
CA HIS A 86 -4.74 -1.82 -0.90
C HIS A 86 -5.58 -3.04 -1.26
N ARG A 87 -6.90 -2.86 -1.33
CA ARG A 87 -7.83 -3.84 -1.92
C ARG A 87 -8.21 -3.53 -3.36
N GLY A 88 -7.42 -2.71 -4.06
CA GLY A 88 -7.68 -2.28 -5.44
C GLY A 88 -7.86 -3.44 -6.42
N GLY A 89 -7.07 -4.51 -6.27
CA GLY A 89 -7.22 -5.74 -7.06
C GLY A 89 -8.59 -6.41 -6.87
N ARG A 90 -9.02 -6.60 -5.61
CA ARG A 90 -10.34 -7.16 -5.28
C ARG A 90 -11.50 -6.31 -5.81
N ILE A 91 -11.34 -4.98 -5.79
CA ILE A 91 -12.33 -4.05 -6.36
C ILE A 91 -12.40 -4.23 -7.88
N ARG A 92 -11.26 -4.30 -8.57
CA ARG A 92 -11.21 -4.57 -10.01
C ARG A 92 -11.91 -5.89 -10.35
N ASP A 93 -11.61 -6.96 -9.63
CA ASP A 93 -12.18 -8.28 -9.90
C ASP A 93 -13.70 -8.28 -9.67
N SER A 94 -14.16 -7.59 -8.63
CA SER A 94 -15.59 -7.38 -8.38
C SER A 94 -16.28 -6.58 -9.50
N MET A 95 -15.59 -5.58 -10.06
CA MET A 95 -16.08 -4.80 -11.19
C MET A 95 -16.12 -5.62 -12.48
N ALA A 96 -15.13 -6.49 -12.71
CA ALA A 96 -15.10 -7.42 -13.83
C ALA A 96 -16.25 -8.44 -13.74
N ALA A 97 -16.46 -9.05 -12.57
CA ALA A 97 -17.59 -9.94 -12.32
C ALA A 97 -18.93 -9.23 -12.57
N ARG A 98 -19.10 -8.00 -12.07
CA ARG A 98 -20.29 -7.18 -12.32
C ARG A 98 -20.52 -6.90 -13.81
N ALA A 99 -19.46 -6.65 -14.57
CA ALA A 99 -19.54 -6.45 -16.01
C ALA A 99 -19.97 -7.75 -16.72
N GLY A 100 -19.40 -8.89 -16.31
CA GLY A 100 -19.77 -10.23 -16.80
C GLY A 100 -21.25 -10.55 -16.57
N TYR A 101 -21.76 -10.36 -15.35
CA TYR A 101 -23.18 -10.58 -15.05
C TYR A 101 -24.11 -9.71 -15.90
N ARG A 102 -23.74 -8.44 -16.13
CA ARG A 102 -24.51 -7.55 -17.01
C ARG A 102 -24.46 -8.00 -18.47
N ARG A 103 -23.33 -8.55 -18.93
CA ARG A 103 -23.22 -9.11 -20.28
C ARG A 103 -24.10 -10.34 -20.44
N ARG A 104 -24.00 -11.32 -19.52
CA ARG A 104 -24.85 -12.52 -19.50
C ARG A 104 -26.33 -12.14 -19.51
N ARG A 105 -26.76 -11.18 -18.67
CA ARG A 105 -28.16 -10.75 -18.65
C ARG A 105 -28.64 -10.23 -20.01
N ARG A 106 -27.80 -9.50 -20.75
CA ARG A 106 -28.12 -9.03 -22.10
C ARG A 106 -28.16 -10.18 -23.10
N SER A 107 -27.13 -11.02 -23.13
CA SER A 107 -27.03 -12.10 -24.11
C SER A 107 -28.00 -13.26 -23.87
N ALA A 108 -28.42 -13.49 -22.63
CA ALA A 108 -29.32 -14.59 -22.27
C ALA A 108 -30.78 -14.16 -22.11
N ASN A 109 -31.05 -13.03 -21.44
CA ASN A 109 -32.42 -12.69 -21.01
C ASN A 109 -33.00 -11.45 -21.73
N LEU A 110 -32.15 -10.54 -22.23
CA LEU A 110 -32.57 -9.24 -22.78
C LEU A 110 -31.92 -8.99 -24.14
N ARG A 111 -31.96 -9.99 -25.04
CA ARG A 111 -31.28 -9.97 -26.36
C ARG A 111 -31.75 -8.80 -27.23
N HIS A 112 -33.02 -8.41 -27.10
CA HIS A 112 -33.62 -7.27 -27.80
C HIS A 112 -33.08 -5.90 -27.34
N ARG A 113 -32.38 -5.82 -26.19
CA ARG A 113 -31.99 -4.54 -25.58
C ARG A 113 -30.54 -4.18 -25.89
N ALA A 114 -30.34 -3.20 -26.77
CA ALA A 114 -29.02 -2.71 -27.17
C ALA A 114 -28.16 -2.19 -25.99
N PRO A 115 -26.83 -2.37 -26.03
CA PRO A 115 -25.92 -1.90 -24.98
C PRO A 115 -25.71 -0.38 -25.04
N ARG A 116 -26.11 0.32 -23.96
CA ARG A 116 -25.97 1.78 -23.85
C ARG A 116 -24.64 2.19 -23.20
N PHE A 117 -23.52 2.02 -23.89
CA PHE A 117 -22.20 2.38 -23.38
C PHE A 117 -22.01 3.89 -23.18
N ARG A 118 -22.59 4.70 -24.07
CA ARG A 118 -22.53 6.17 -24.05
C ARG A 118 -23.26 6.80 -22.85
N ASN A 119 -24.18 6.07 -22.21
CA ASN A 119 -24.88 6.54 -21.00
C ASN A 119 -24.00 6.53 -19.74
N ARG A 120 -22.74 6.10 -19.84
CA ARG A 120 -21.81 6.12 -18.70
C ARG A 120 -21.09 7.46 -18.67
N THR A 121 -21.61 8.39 -17.90
CA THR A 121 -20.95 9.67 -17.64
C THR A 121 -19.71 9.46 -16.77
N ARG A 122 -18.60 10.09 -17.15
CA ARG A 122 -17.36 10.17 -16.37
C ARG A 122 -17.01 11.65 -16.22
N PRO A 123 -17.18 12.25 -15.04
CA PRO A 123 -16.82 13.65 -14.84
C PRO A 123 -15.32 13.87 -15.01
N ARG A 124 -14.91 15.12 -15.24
CA ARG A 124 -13.49 15.50 -15.27
C ARG A 124 -12.82 15.08 -13.95
N GLY A 125 -11.66 14.44 -14.03
CA GLY A 125 -10.95 13.92 -12.85
C GLY A 125 -11.50 12.59 -12.31
N TRP A 126 -12.44 11.93 -13.02
CA TRP A 126 -12.93 10.62 -12.62
C TRP A 126 -11.82 9.57 -12.62
N LEU A 127 -11.73 8.83 -11.51
CA LEU A 127 -10.86 7.67 -11.37
C LEU A 127 -11.69 6.40 -11.30
N ALA A 128 -11.18 5.32 -11.91
CA ALA A 128 -11.77 4.00 -11.74
C ALA A 128 -11.82 3.62 -10.23
N PRO A 129 -12.84 2.89 -9.75
CA PRO A 129 -13.01 2.62 -8.32
C PRO A 129 -11.79 1.99 -7.63
N SER A 130 -11.04 1.15 -8.33
CA SER A 130 -9.80 0.54 -7.82
C SER A 130 -8.66 1.54 -7.64
N LEU A 131 -8.58 2.56 -8.50
CA LEU A 131 -7.61 3.65 -8.43
C LEU A 131 -8.02 4.68 -7.38
N ARG A 132 -9.30 5.08 -7.39
CA ARG A 132 -9.87 6.00 -6.40
C ARG A 132 -9.68 5.48 -4.98
N HIS A 133 -9.85 4.18 -4.78
CA HIS A 133 -9.59 3.53 -3.49
C HIS A 133 -8.19 3.80 -2.95
N ARG A 134 -7.15 3.81 -3.80
CA ARG A 134 -5.77 4.06 -3.36
C ARG A 134 -5.60 5.47 -2.82
N VAL A 135 -6.17 6.46 -3.51
CA VAL A 135 -6.18 7.85 -3.04
C VAL A 135 -6.95 7.95 -1.71
N ASP A 136 -8.20 7.48 -1.69
CA ASP A 136 -9.07 7.62 -0.52
C ASP A 136 -8.54 6.89 0.72
N THR A 137 -7.91 5.72 0.55
CA THR A 137 -7.36 4.97 1.69
C THR A 137 -6.08 5.59 2.22
N THR A 138 -5.22 6.13 1.35
CA THR A 138 -4.03 6.88 1.78
C THR A 138 -4.45 8.15 2.51
N MET A 139 -5.40 8.92 1.97
CA MET A 139 -5.95 10.10 2.64
C MET A 139 -6.60 9.74 3.99
N SER A 140 -7.37 8.64 4.07
CA SER A 140 -7.94 8.20 5.34
C SER A 140 -6.87 7.93 6.40
N TRP A 141 -5.68 7.49 6.01
CA TRP A 141 -4.54 7.31 6.91
C TRP A 141 -3.87 8.63 7.28
N VAL A 142 -3.70 9.56 6.34
CA VAL A 142 -3.21 10.91 6.64
C VAL A 142 -4.13 11.61 7.65
N ASP A 143 -5.45 11.57 7.44
CA ASP A 143 -6.44 12.13 8.37
C ASP A 143 -6.37 11.48 9.77
N ARG A 144 -6.13 10.17 9.81
CA ARG A 144 -5.96 9.43 11.08
C ARG A 144 -4.70 9.85 11.81
N LEU A 145 -3.59 9.95 11.10
CA LEU A 145 -2.32 10.36 11.67
C LEU A 145 -2.40 11.79 12.20
N THR A 146 -3.04 12.71 11.46
CA THR A 146 -3.26 14.10 11.89
C THR A 146 -4.12 14.19 13.15
N ARG A 147 -5.06 13.25 13.35
CA ARG A 147 -5.83 13.15 14.60
C ARG A 147 -5.07 12.57 15.79
N TRP A 148 -3.92 11.93 15.57
CA TRP A 148 -3.19 11.20 16.61
C TRP A 148 -1.76 11.70 16.82
N ALA A 149 -1.28 12.55 15.92
CA ALA A 149 0.03 13.16 15.99
C ALA A 149 -0.03 14.62 15.49
N PRO A 150 0.83 15.51 16.02
CA PRO A 150 0.98 16.89 15.58
C PRO A 150 1.70 16.95 14.23
N VAL A 151 1.00 16.59 13.15
CA VAL A 151 1.57 16.55 11.80
C VAL A 151 1.75 17.97 11.27
N ARG A 152 2.97 18.32 10.88
CA ARG A 152 3.31 19.65 10.35
C ARG A 152 3.54 19.70 8.84
N ALA A 153 3.86 18.58 8.20
CA ALA A 153 4.07 18.49 6.76
C ALA A 153 3.93 17.05 6.25
N VAL A 154 3.67 16.90 4.95
CA VAL A 154 3.61 15.61 4.26
C VAL A 154 4.63 15.57 3.12
N HIS A 155 5.42 14.50 3.06
CA HIS A 155 6.34 14.20 1.96
C HIS A 155 5.76 13.09 1.11
N VAL A 156 5.65 13.28 -0.20
CA VAL A 156 5.12 12.25 -1.11
C VAL A 156 6.03 12.07 -2.31
N GLU A 157 6.29 10.82 -2.67
CA GLU A 157 7.02 10.53 -3.90
C GLU A 157 6.18 10.95 -5.11
N ARG A 158 6.73 11.89 -5.90
CA ARG A 158 6.26 12.28 -7.21
C ARG A 158 6.74 11.17 -8.16
N VAL A 159 5.96 10.10 -8.28
CA VAL A 159 6.23 9.01 -9.22
C VAL A 159 6.22 9.56 -10.66
N ALA A 160 7.39 9.95 -11.14
CA ALA A 160 7.64 10.31 -12.51
C ALA A 160 7.95 8.99 -13.23
N PHE A 161 6.89 8.36 -13.72
CA PHE A 161 7.05 7.54 -14.89
C PHE A 161 6.06 8.11 -15.88
N ASP A 162 6.52 8.92 -16.83
CA ASP A 162 5.66 9.22 -17.97
C ASP A 162 5.56 7.96 -18.85
N THR A 163 4.64 7.08 -18.48
CA THR A 163 4.36 5.84 -19.21
C THR A 163 3.96 6.12 -20.66
N HIS A 164 3.45 7.32 -20.96
CA HIS A 164 3.09 7.71 -22.32
C HIS A 164 4.35 8.08 -23.12
N ALA A 165 5.24 8.93 -22.57
CA ALA A 165 6.53 9.24 -23.18
C ALA A 165 7.43 8.00 -23.35
N MET A 166 7.45 7.09 -22.36
CA MET A 166 8.19 5.82 -22.40
C MET A 166 7.66 4.82 -23.44
N SER A 167 6.35 4.88 -23.74
CA SER A 167 5.72 4.04 -24.77
C SER A 167 5.84 4.65 -26.16
N ALA A 168 5.97 5.98 -26.26
CA ALA A 168 6.11 6.73 -27.51
C ALA A 168 7.50 6.59 -28.16
N GLY A 169 8.52 6.14 -27.42
CA GLY A 169 9.84 5.83 -27.98
C GLY A 169 10.71 7.04 -28.24
N ARG A 170 10.67 8.07 -27.37
CA ARG A 170 11.65 9.16 -27.43
C ARG A 170 13.08 8.59 -27.30
N PRO A 171 14.05 9.06 -28.10
CA PRO A 171 15.42 8.56 -28.06
C PRO A 171 16.04 8.75 -26.67
N LEU A 172 16.70 7.71 -26.16
CA LEU A 172 17.62 7.83 -25.03
C LEU A 172 18.94 8.40 -25.60
N ALA A 173 18.98 9.70 -25.90
CA ALA A 173 20.13 10.32 -26.55
C ALA A 173 21.19 10.79 -25.52
N GLY A 174 22.45 10.59 -25.90
CA GLY A 174 23.64 10.73 -25.07
C GLY A 174 23.88 12.15 -24.53
N ALA A 175 23.81 12.23 -23.21
CA ALA A 175 24.33 13.22 -22.25
C ALA A 175 23.81 12.78 -20.85
N GLU A 176 22.65 12.13 -20.85
CA GLU A 176 21.93 11.58 -19.68
C GLU A 176 22.63 10.37 -19.01
N TYR A 177 23.61 9.76 -19.68
CA TYR A 177 24.36 8.62 -19.15
C TYR A 177 25.62 9.04 -18.37
N GLN A 178 26.16 10.24 -18.64
CA GLN A 178 27.36 10.77 -17.99
C GLN A 178 27.07 11.93 -17.02
N GLN A 179 25.90 12.58 -17.10
CA GLN A 179 25.52 13.62 -16.14
C GLN A 179 24.04 13.53 -15.74
N GLY A 180 23.78 12.96 -14.56
CA GLY A 180 22.84 13.50 -13.56
C GLY A 180 21.36 13.81 -13.89
N THR A 181 20.82 13.52 -15.07
CA THR A 181 19.41 13.86 -15.37
C THR A 181 18.46 12.73 -14.97
N LEU A 182 17.53 13.07 -14.08
CA LEU A 182 16.57 12.19 -13.40
C LEU A 182 15.76 11.24 -14.32
N ALA A 183 15.66 11.51 -15.62
CA ALA A 183 14.90 10.72 -16.59
C ALA A 183 15.50 9.33 -16.88
N GLY A 184 16.84 9.21 -16.99
CA GLY A 184 17.51 7.93 -17.23
C GLY A 184 17.39 6.94 -16.04
N TYR A 185 17.34 7.49 -14.82
CA TYR A 185 17.11 6.72 -13.60
C TYR A 185 15.70 6.11 -13.54
N GLU A 186 14.70 6.80 -14.10
CA GLU A 186 13.31 6.36 -14.10
C GLU A 186 13.10 5.15 -15.01
N VAL A 187 13.62 5.17 -16.24
CA VAL A 187 13.50 4.03 -17.18
C VAL A 187 14.24 2.80 -16.66
N ARG A 188 15.44 2.98 -16.08
CA ARG A 188 16.22 1.87 -15.52
C ARG A 188 15.53 1.23 -14.33
N GLU A 189 15.07 2.01 -13.36
CA GLU A 189 14.32 1.47 -12.20
C GLU A 189 13.02 0.80 -12.62
N PHE A 190 12.35 1.37 -13.61
CA PHE A 190 11.17 0.81 -14.21
C PHE A 190 11.46 -0.57 -14.84
N LEU A 191 12.54 -0.72 -15.61
CA LEU A 191 12.95 -2.00 -16.18
C LEU A 191 13.37 -2.99 -15.08
N LEU A 192 14.16 -2.56 -14.10
CA LEU A 192 14.54 -3.38 -12.95
C LEU A 192 13.32 -3.92 -12.20
N ALA A 193 12.29 -3.09 -11.97
CA ALA A 193 11.05 -3.54 -11.35
C ALA A 193 10.27 -4.51 -12.26
N LYS A 194 10.15 -4.19 -13.56
CA LYS A 194 9.46 -5.03 -14.56
C LYS A 194 10.04 -6.44 -14.65
N TRP A 195 11.36 -6.55 -14.51
CA TRP A 195 12.11 -7.79 -14.64
C TRP A 195 12.48 -8.44 -13.30
N GLY A 196 11.91 -7.96 -12.19
CA GLY A 196 12.11 -8.55 -10.87
C GLY A 196 13.54 -8.46 -10.34
N ARG A 197 14.31 -7.46 -10.79
CA ARG A 197 15.74 -7.27 -10.48
C ARG A 197 16.58 -8.51 -10.78
N ALA A 198 16.22 -9.25 -11.81
CA ALA A 198 16.93 -10.41 -12.31
C ALA A 198 17.17 -10.29 -13.81
N CYS A 199 18.24 -10.91 -14.31
CA CYS A 199 18.54 -10.96 -15.73
C CYS A 199 17.39 -11.60 -16.51
N ALA A 200 16.93 -10.94 -17.57
CA ALA A 200 15.85 -11.43 -18.43
C ALA A 200 16.18 -12.77 -19.11
N TYR A 201 17.47 -13.03 -19.33
CA TYR A 201 17.96 -14.18 -20.09
C TYR A 201 18.34 -15.38 -19.21
N CYS A 202 19.10 -15.16 -18.13
CA CYS A 202 19.59 -16.23 -17.26
C CYS A 202 18.98 -16.24 -15.85
N ALA A 203 18.09 -15.29 -15.53
CA ALA A 203 17.45 -15.13 -14.21
C ALA A 203 18.40 -14.86 -13.02
N ALA A 204 19.70 -14.61 -13.25
CA ALA A 204 20.62 -14.20 -12.20
C ALA A 204 20.16 -12.92 -11.50
N SER A 205 20.17 -12.92 -10.16
CA SER A 205 19.85 -11.78 -9.29
C SER A 205 21.05 -11.42 -8.41
N GLY A 206 21.12 -10.19 -7.90
CA GLY A 206 22.24 -9.74 -7.06
C GLY A 206 23.53 -9.39 -7.84
N VAL A 207 23.46 -9.42 -9.18
CA VAL A 207 24.55 -9.04 -10.08
C VAL A 207 24.29 -7.67 -10.73
N PRO A 208 25.31 -6.96 -11.23
CA PRO A 208 25.11 -5.78 -12.05
C PRO A 208 24.28 -6.09 -13.30
N LEU A 209 23.18 -5.34 -13.48
CA LEU A 209 22.24 -5.48 -14.59
C LEU A 209 22.26 -4.23 -15.47
N ASN A 210 22.45 -4.42 -16.77
CA ASN A 210 22.43 -3.39 -17.81
C ASN A 210 21.11 -3.42 -18.58
N ILE A 211 20.78 -2.32 -19.26
CA ILE A 211 19.66 -2.27 -20.19
C ILE A 211 20.13 -2.85 -21.52
N ASP A 212 19.34 -3.76 -22.09
CA ASP A 212 19.58 -4.35 -23.41
C ASP A 212 18.34 -4.22 -24.30
N HIS A 213 18.55 -4.09 -25.61
CA HIS A 213 17.51 -3.98 -26.61
C HIS A 213 17.19 -5.36 -27.20
N ILE A 214 15.92 -5.77 -27.11
CA ILE A 214 15.39 -7.03 -27.67
C ILE A 214 15.66 -7.10 -29.17
N HIS A 215 15.22 -6.08 -29.89
CA HIS A 215 15.64 -5.77 -31.24
C HIS A 215 16.79 -4.75 -31.14
N PRO A 216 18.04 -5.12 -31.48
CA PRO A 216 19.22 -4.29 -31.29
C PRO A 216 19.11 -2.92 -31.96
N ARG A 217 19.62 -1.89 -31.29
CA ARG A 217 19.64 -0.52 -31.83
C ARG A 217 20.38 -0.42 -33.17
N SER A 218 21.48 -1.15 -33.32
CA SER A 218 22.25 -1.26 -34.57
C SER A 218 21.44 -1.82 -35.74
N ARG A 219 20.30 -2.46 -35.48
CA ARG A 219 19.38 -3.01 -36.48
C ARG A 219 18.05 -2.26 -36.57
N GLY A 220 17.96 -1.04 -36.01
CA GLY A 220 16.72 -0.23 -36.04
C GLY A 220 15.82 -0.42 -34.81
N GLY A 221 16.32 -1.08 -33.76
CA GLY A 221 15.67 -1.20 -32.45
C GLY A 221 15.22 0.12 -31.83
N PRO A 222 13.92 0.32 -31.54
CA PRO A 222 13.47 1.54 -30.87
C PRO A 222 13.81 1.51 -29.37
N ASP A 223 14.01 2.68 -28.76
CA ASP A 223 14.21 2.84 -27.30
C ASP A 223 12.91 2.70 -26.48
N ARG A 224 11.85 2.13 -27.07
CA ARG A 224 10.58 1.89 -26.38
C ARG A 224 10.78 0.83 -25.30
N VAL A 225 10.14 1.02 -24.16
CA VAL A 225 10.09 0.03 -23.06
C VAL A 225 9.73 -1.39 -23.51
N SER A 226 8.89 -1.54 -24.53
CA SER A 226 8.50 -2.83 -25.09
C SER A 226 9.64 -3.56 -25.81
N ASN A 227 10.72 -2.84 -26.13
CA ASN A 227 11.94 -3.34 -26.77
C ASN A 227 13.12 -3.39 -25.79
N LEU A 228 12.94 -3.04 -24.50
CA LEU A 228 14.04 -3.00 -23.52
C LEU A 228 13.89 -4.09 -22.45
N VAL A 229 15.01 -4.70 -22.08
CA VAL A 229 15.14 -5.64 -20.96
C VAL A 229 16.26 -5.24 -20.01
N VAL A 230 16.35 -5.94 -18.87
CA VAL A 230 17.58 -5.92 -18.06
C VAL A 230 18.33 -7.24 -18.21
N ALA A 231 19.63 -7.16 -18.44
CA ALA A 231 20.50 -8.32 -18.63
C ALA A 231 21.78 -8.17 -17.79
N CYS A 232 22.31 -9.27 -17.26
CA CYS A 232 23.65 -9.25 -16.66
C CYS A 232 24.70 -8.96 -17.75
N ILE A 233 25.87 -8.48 -17.33
CA ILE A 233 26.95 -8.09 -18.26
C ILE A 233 27.27 -9.22 -19.24
N SER A 234 27.44 -10.46 -18.75
CA SER A 234 27.75 -11.62 -19.57
C SER A 234 26.70 -11.92 -20.63
N CYS A 235 25.40 -11.94 -20.28
CA CYS A 235 24.35 -12.20 -21.26
C CYS A 235 24.18 -11.04 -22.25
N ASN A 236 24.35 -9.79 -21.80
CA ASN A 236 24.25 -8.63 -22.68
C ASN A 236 25.37 -8.65 -23.73
N GLN A 237 26.60 -8.91 -23.31
CA GLN A 237 27.75 -9.05 -24.21
C GLN A 237 27.59 -10.25 -25.15
N ALA A 238 27.16 -11.41 -24.64
CA ALA A 238 26.96 -12.62 -25.44
C ALA A 238 25.86 -12.43 -26.49
N LYS A 239 24.79 -11.70 -26.18
CA LYS A 239 23.76 -11.36 -27.16
C LYS A 239 24.29 -10.37 -28.19
N SER A 240 25.04 -9.35 -27.76
CA SER A 240 25.59 -8.31 -28.63
C SER A 240 24.49 -7.73 -29.55
N SER A 241 24.79 -7.58 -30.83
CA SER A 241 23.88 -7.10 -31.87
C SER A 241 22.95 -8.18 -32.46
N MET A 242 22.79 -9.33 -31.80
CA MET A 242 21.84 -10.35 -32.23
C MET A 242 20.41 -10.00 -31.78
N PRO A 243 19.40 -10.18 -32.64
CA PRO A 243 18.00 -10.22 -32.22
C PRO A 243 17.78 -11.27 -31.14
N VAL A 244 16.87 -11.01 -30.20
CA VAL A 244 16.60 -11.91 -29.07
C VAL A 244 16.20 -13.32 -29.54
N GLU A 245 15.53 -13.42 -30.69
CA GLU A 245 15.05 -14.66 -31.28
C GLU A 245 16.22 -15.56 -31.68
N VAL A 246 17.30 -14.97 -32.19
CA VAL A 246 18.53 -15.68 -32.56
C VAL A 246 19.30 -16.09 -31.30
N PHE A 247 19.48 -15.16 -30.35
CA PHE A 247 20.21 -15.42 -29.12
C PHE A 247 19.55 -16.49 -28.21
N LEU A 248 18.22 -16.60 -28.28
CA LEU A 248 17.44 -17.56 -27.49
C LEU A 248 16.88 -18.72 -28.33
N ALA A 249 17.40 -18.98 -29.54
CA ALA A 249 16.90 -20.04 -30.41
C ALA A 249 16.85 -21.42 -29.72
N GLY A 250 17.89 -21.78 -28.95
CA GLY A 250 17.93 -23.00 -28.13
C GLY A 250 17.14 -22.95 -26.81
N ARG A 251 16.45 -21.84 -26.51
CA ARG A 251 15.72 -21.61 -25.24
C ARG A 251 14.31 -21.04 -25.50
N PRO A 252 13.43 -21.76 -26.22
CA PRO A 252 12.13 -21.24 -26.66
C PRO A 252 11.20 -20.82 -25.51
N LYS A 253 11.25 -21.53 -24.36
CA LYS A 253 10.49 -21.15 -23.15
C LYS A 253 10.93 -19.78 -22.61
N VAL A 254 12.24 -19.50 -22.63
CA VAL A 254 12.79 -18.21 -22.16
C VAL A 254 12.43 -17.11 -23.15
N LEU A 255 12.55 -17.37 -24.45
CA LEU A 255 12.16 -16.44 -25.51
C LEU A 255 10.68 -16.02 -25.38
N ALA A 256 9.77 -16.99 -25.28
CA ALA A 256 8.34 -16.73 -25.10
C ALA A 256 8.06 -15.89 -23.85
N ARG A 257 8.72 -16.21 -22.71
CA ARG A 257 8.62 -15.43 -21.47
C ARG A 257 9.11 -14.00 -21.67
N VAL A 258 10.28 -13.81 -22.28
CA VAL A 258 10.89 -12.49 -22.52
C VAL A 258 9.97 -11.63 -23.39
N LEU A 259 9.51 -12.16 -24.52
CA LEU A 259 8.61 -11.44 -25.43
C LEU A 259 7.27 -11.10 -24.78
N ALA A 260 6.68 -12.03 -24.03
CA ALA A 260 5.43 -11.81 -23.31
C ALA A 260 5.59 -10.75 -22.22
N GLN A 261 6.67 -10.80 -21.44
CA GLN A 261 6.95 -9.86 -20.36
C GLN A 261 7.33 -8.47 -20.89
N ALA A 262 8.05 -8.40 -22.01
CA ALA A 262 8.38 -7.15 -22.69
C ALA A 262 7.11 -6.42 -23.15
N LYS A 263 6.13 -7.15 -23.70
CA LYS A 263 4.82 -6.61 -24.12
C LYS A 263 3.84 -6.43 -22.97
N ALA A 264 4.13 -6.94 -21.77
CA ALA A 264 3.21 -6.86 -20.65
C ALA A 264 3.00 -5.39 -20.21
N PRO A 265 1.75 -4.89 -20.18
CA PRO A 265 1.48 -3.55 -19.70
C PRO A 265 1.78 -3.48 -18.21
N LEU A 266 2.51 -2.45 -17.75
CA LEU A 266 2.72 -2.23 -16.32
C LEU A 266 1.48 -1.63 -15.68
N ARG A 267 0.51 -2.50 -15.43
CA ARG A 267 -0.72 -2.19 -14.72
C ARG A 267 -0.43 -1.53 -13.37
N ASP A 268 0.64 -1.94 -12.70
CA ASP A 268 1.03 -1.43 -11.40
C ASP A 268 1.56 0.01 -11.47
N ALA A 269 2.51 0.29 -12.37
CA ALA A 269 3.04 1.65 -12.59
C ALA A 269 1.98 2.60 -13.15
N ALA A 270 1.21 2.17 -14.17
CA ALA A 270 0.12 2.96 -14.74
C ALA A 270 -0.93 3.33 -13.69
N ALA A 271 -1.22 2.41 -12.77
CA ALA A 271 -2.20 2.65 -11.73
C ALA A 271 -1.67 3.62 -10.64
N VAL A 272 -0.36 3.65 -10.35
CA VAL A 272 0.23 4.66 -9.47
C VAL A 272 0.26 6.03 -10.15
N ASN A 273 0.72 6.10 -11.40
CA ASN A 273 0.74 7.31 -12.22
C ASN A 273 -0.64 7.95 -12.36
N ALA A 274 -1.67 7.14 -12.64
CA ALA A 274 -3.05 7.62 -12.79
C ALA A 274 -3.61 8.23 -11.50
N THR A 275 -3.09 7.82 -10.33
CA THR A 275 -3.53 8.35 -9.03
C THR A 275 -2.67 9.50 -8.50
N ARG A 276 -1.48 9.72 -9.05
CA ARG A 276 -0.48 10.67 -8.55
C ARG A 276 -1.04 12.07 -8.34
N TRP A 277 -1.60 12.67 -9.39
CA TRP A 277 -2.13 14.03 -9.34
C TRP A 277 -3.36 14.14 -8.45
N ALA A 278 -4.19 13.10 -8.42
CA ALA A 278 -5.35 13.06 -7.53
C ALA A 278 -4.94 12.98 -6.06
N LEU A 279 -3.91 12.19 -5.73
CA LEU A 279 -3.34 12.11 -4.39
C LEU A 279 -2.69 13.44 -3.99
N TRP A 280 -1.84 14.00 -4.84
CA TRP A 280 -1.19 15.28 -4.55
C TRP A 280 -2.21 16.40 -4.31
N ARG A 281 -3.23 16.53 -5.16
CA ARG A 281 -4.32 17.50 -4.94
C ARG A 281 -5.08 17.25 -3.64
N ALA A 282 -5.36 15.99 -3.31
CA ALA A 282 -6.04 15.64 -2.07
C ALA A 282 -5.18 15.97 -0.84
N LEU A 283 -3.86 15.77 -0.92
CA LEU A 283 -2.91 16.15 0.14
C LEU A 283 -2.85 17.67 0.28
N ALA A 284 -2.73 18.42 -0.83
CA ALA A 284 -2.71 19.88 -0.80
C ALA A 284 -3.99 20.46 -0.18
N ALA A 285 -5.15 19.82 -0.41
CA ALA A 285 -6.42 20.21 0.18
C ALA A 285 -6.51 20.01 1.71
N THR A 286 -5.53 19.36 2.35
CA THR A 286 -5.47 19.25 3.82
C THR A 286 -5.02 20.53 4.50
N GLY A 287 -4.42 21.48 3.75
CA GLY A 287 -3.79 22.68 4.30
C GLY A 287 -2.38 22.44 4.86
N LEU A 288 -1.90 21.19 4.92
CA LEU A 288 -0.53 20.87 5.31
C LEU A 288 0.45 21.21 4.17
N PRO A 289 1.65 21.72 4.46
CA PRO A 289 2.76 21.76 3.50
C PRO A 289 3.00 20.37 2.87
N VAL A 290 2.98 20.31 1.54
CA VAL A 290 3.22 19.07 0.78
C VAL A 290 4.53 19.19 0.01
N HIS A 291 5.54 18.43 0.44
CA HIS A 291 6.81 18.31 -0.24
C HIS A 291 6.79 17.10 -1.18
N THR A 292 7.37 17.27 -2.37
CA THR A 292 7.45 16.20 -3.36
C THR A 292 8.89 15.87 -3.71
N ALA A 293 9.21 14.59 -3.89
CA ALA A 293 10.53 14.14 -4.34
C ALA A 293 10.41 13.09 -5.44
N SER A 294 11.47 12.91 -6.24
CA SER A 294 11.54 11.82 -7.21
C SER A 294 11.90 10.49 -6.54
N GLY A 295 11.53 9.36 -7.16
CA GLY A 295 11.99 8.04 -6.72
C GLY A 295 13.51 7.87 -6.79
N GLY A 296 14.17 8.58 -7.71
CA GLY A 296 15.64 8.66 -7.76
C GLY A 296 16.23 9.26 -6.48
N ARG A 297 15.65 10.36 -5.97
CA ARG A 297 16.07 10.98 -4.71
C ARG A 297 15.83 10.05 -3.51
N THR A 298 14.66 9.39 -3.45
CA THR A 298 14.35 8.41 -2.40
C THR A 298 15.38 7.28 -2.38
N LYS A 299 15.70 6.71 -3.54
CA LYS A 299 16.72 5.67 -3.68
C LYS A 299 18.10 6.16 -3.25
N TRP A 300 18.52 7.34 -3.71
CA TRP A 300 19.82 7.93 -3.36
C TRP A 300 19.95 8.12 -1.84
N ASN A 301 18.93 8.71 -1.21
CA ASN A 301 18.86 8.87 0.24
C ASN A 301 18.97 7.52 0.96
N ARG A 302 18.21 6.52 0.51
CA ARG A 302 18.20 5.19 1.11
C ARG A 302 19.56 4.48 0.98
N SER A 303 20.22 4.61 -0.17
CA SER A 303 21.54 4.02 -0.41
C SER A 303 22.62 4.65 0.46
N ARG A 304 22.66 5.98 0.57
CA ARG A 304 23.71 6.66 1.37
C ARG A 304 23.52 6.50 2.88
N THR A 305 22.30 6.24 3.35
CA THR A 305 22.02 5.96 4.77
C THR A 305 22.12 4.47 5.11
N GLY A 306 22.44 3.60 4.14
CA GLY A 306 22.52 2.16 4.36
C GLY A 306 21.18 1.52 4.76
N ALA A 307 20.07 1.97 4.17
CA ALA A 307 18.76 1.37 4.40
C ALA A 307 18.40 0.32 3.31
N THR A 308 17.88 -0.82 3.71
CA THR A 308 17.32 -1.84 2.82
C THR A 308 16.00 -1.37 2.25
N LYS A 309 15.63 -2.00 1.13
CA LYS A 309 14.45 -1.62 0.39
C LYS A 309 13.19 -2.14 1.07
N SER A 310 12.37 -1.23 1.58
CA SER A 310 10.98 -1.49 1.96
C SER A 310 10.14 -0.25 1.67
N HIS A 311 8.84 -0.41 1.43
CA HIS A 311 7.96 0.75 1.17
C HIS A 311 7.94 1.75 2.35
N THR A 312 8.00 1.26 3.58
CA THR A 312 8.02 2.10 4.79
C THR A 312 9.34 2.83 4.98
N LEU A 313 10.46 2.19 4.65
CA LEU A 313 11.77 2.87 4.63
C LEU A 313 11.88 3.85 3.47
N ASP A 314 11.38 3.50 2.28
CA ASP A 314 11.30 4.43 1.15
C ASP A 314 10.49 5.67 1.57
N ALA A 315 9.34 5.51 2.23
CA ALA A 315 8.55 6.61 2.79
C ALA A 315 9.33 7.50 3.78
N LEU A 316 10.19 6.93 4.63
CA LEU A 316 11.06 7.68 5.56
C LEU A 316 12.12 8.50 4.80
N HIS A 317 12.53 8.06 3.61
CA HIS A 317 13.58 8.67 2.80
C HIS A 317 13.06 9.58 1.66
N VAL A 318 11.74 9.77 1.54
CA VAL A 318 11.15 10.71 0.57
C VAL A 318 11.48 12.15 0.97
N GLY A 319 12.06 12.93 0.06
CA GLY A 319 12.33 14.35 0.28
C GLY A 319 13.81 14.71 0.38
N VAL A 320 14.06 15.91 0.87
CA VAL A 320 15.40 16.36 1.27
C VAL A 320 15.62 15.94 2.73
N LEU A 321 16.75 15.30 2.97
CA LEU A 321 17.25 14.92 4.29
C LEU A 321 18.77 14.83 4.21
N ASP A 322 19.43 14.84 5.37
CA ASP A 322 20.87 14.75 5.54
C ASP A 322 21.27 13.45 6.23
N GLN A 323 20.54 13.04 7.27
CA GLN A 323 20.79 11.78 7.97
C GLN A 323 19.50 11.13 8.48
N VAL A 324 19.56 9.84 8.78
CA VAL A 324 18.50 9.10 9.48
C VAL A 324 19.09 8.46 10.73
N THR A 325 18.68 8.93 11.91
CA THR A 325 19.23 8.53 13.22
C THR A 325 18.44 7.42 13.89
N GLY A 326 17.26 7.07 13.39
CA GLY A 326 16.47 5.97 13.94
C GLY A 326 15.40 5.46 12.98
N ARG A 327 15.15 4.15 13.04
CA ARG A 327 14.18 3.43 12.19
C ARG A 327 13.21 2.65 13.09
N PRO A 328 11.90 2.62 12.80
CA PRO A 328 10.97 1.80 13.56
C PRO A 328 11.28 0.30 13.36
N ALA A 329 11.52 -0.43 14.44
CA ALA A 329 11.77 -1.88 14.37
C ALA A 329 10.55 -2.71 13.93
N THR A 330 9.34 -2.15 14.05
CA THR A 330 8.08 -2.83 13.76
C THR A 330 7.24 -2.01 12.80
N VAL A 331 6.76 -2.69 11.75
CA VAL A 331 5.78 -2.15 10.81
C VAL A 331 4.38 -2.58 11.21
N LEU A 332 3.49 -1.60 11.35
CA LEU A 332 2.05 -1.87 11.42
C LEU A 332 1.53 -2.14 10.02
N VAL A 333 1.02 -3.34 9.77
CA VAL A 333 0.36 -3.68 8.50
C VAL A 333 -1.13 -3.40 8.66
N ALA A 334 -1.63 -2.47 7.86
CA ALA A 334 -3.02 -2.03 7.82
C ALA A 334 -3.67 -2.46 6.50
N ALA A 335 -4.28 -3.65 6.47
CA ALA A 335 -4.90 -4.16 5.26
C ALA A 335 -6.34 -3.67 5.11
N ALA A 336 -6.64 -2.97 4.01
CA ALA A 336 -7.99 -2.47 3.74
C ALA A 336 -8.97 -3.62 3.47
N THR A 337 -9.86 -3.90 4.42
CA THR A 337 -10.89 -4.94 4.29
C THR A 337 -12.25 -4.39 3.89
N GLY A 338 -12.51 -3.10 4.16
CA GLY A 338 -13.81 -2.46 3.99
C GLY A 338 -14.76 -2.70 5.16
N ARG A 339 -15.95 -2.08 5.09
CA ARG A 339 -16.98 -2.08 6.14
C ARG A 339 -18.22 -2.89 5.71
N GLY A 340 -17.99 -4.16 5.35
CA GLY A 340 -19.03 -5.09 4.91
C GLY A 340 -19.36 -5.02 3.42
N SER A 341 -20.53 -5.54 3.05
CA SER A 341 -21.03 -5.65 1.67
C SER A 341 -22.32 -4.87 1.50
N TYR A 342 -22.48 -4.17 0.37
CA TYR A 342 -23.77 -3.62 -0.06
C TYR A 342 -24.67 -4.67 -0.68
N CYS A 343 -24.07 -5.73 -1.26
CA CYS A 343 -24.84 -6.85 -1.77
C CYS A 343 -25.42 -7.65 -0.60
N ARG A 344 -26.76 -7.71 -0.55
CA ARG A 344 -27.51 -8.41 0.49
C ARG A 344 -27.84 -9.85 0.13
N THR A 345 -27.61 -10.28 -1.10
CA THR A 345 -27.89 -11.65 -1.52
C THR A 345 -26.59 -12.28 -1.98
N ARG A 346 -26.13 -13.30 -1.25
CA ARG A 346 -25.04 -14.15 -1.74
C ARG A 346 -25.63 -15.19 -2.67
N THR A 347 -24.92 -15.45 -3.76
CA THR A 347 -25.25 -16.49 -4.72
C THR A 347 -24.33 -17.70 -4.56
N ASN A 348 -24.75 -18.86 -5.04
CA ASN A 348 -23.86 -19.99 -5.29
C ASN A 348 -22.97 -19.73 -6.52
N ALA A 349 -22.13 -20.70 -6.89
CA ALA A 349 -21.23 -20.60 -8.04
C ALA A 349 -21.97 -20.37 -9.38
N PHE A 350 -23.20 -20.86 -9.50
CA PHE A 350 -24.05 -20.72 -10.69
C PHE A 350 -24.87 -19.42 -10.72
N GLY A 351 -24.82 -18.62 -9.65
CA GLY A 351 -25.51 -17.33 -9.56
C GLY A 351 -26.92 -17.39 -8.94
N PHE A 352 -27.36 -18.54 -8.41
CA PHE A 352 -28.64 -18.65 -7.71
C PHE A 352 -28.53 -18.11 -6.27
N PRO A 353 -29.54 -17.37 -5.77
CA PRO A 353 -29.57 -16.90 -4.39
C PRO A 353 -29.42 -18.05 -3.38
N ARG A 354 -28.45 -17.93 -2.47
CA ARG A 354 -28.19 -18.92 -1.41
C ARG A 354 -28.40 -18.36 -0.01
N LEU A 355 -28.09 -17.08 0.21
CA LEU A 355 -28.19 -16.46 1.54
C LEU A 355 -28.57 -15.00 1.42
N ARG A 356 -29.57 -14.58 2.20
CA ARG A 356 -29.96 -13.18 2.35
C ARG A 356 -29.36 -12.61 3.64
N LEU A 357 -28.54 -11.57 3.52
CA LEU A 357 -27.94 -10.87 4.63
C LEU A 357 -28.96 -9.92 5.29
N PRO A 358 -28.97 -9.83 6.64
CA PRO A 358 -29.87 -8.94 7.36
C PRO A 358 -29.61 -7.47 7.00
N ARG A 359 -30.64 -6.63 7.19
CA ARG A 359 -30.50 -5.17 7.03
C ARG A 359 -29.66 -4.59 8.17
N VAL A 360 -29.81 -5.14 9.37
CA VAL A 360 -29.12 -4.70 10.57
C VAL A 360 -27.69 -5.26 10.56
N LYS A 361 -26.70 -4.35 10.67
CA LYS A 361 -25.27 -4.71 10.68
C LYS A 361 -24.73 -4.96 12.09
N GLN A 362 -25.45 -4.53 13.11
CA GLN A 362 -25.10 -4.74 14.52
C GLN A 362 -25.97 -5.82 15.12
N ILE A 363 -25.35 -6.78 15.78
CA ILE A 363 -26.04 -7.85 16.51
C ILE A 363 -25.54 -7.80 17.95
N ARG A 364 -26.47 -7.68 18.91
CA ARG A 364 -26.17 -7.58 20.35
C ARG A 364 -25.12 -6.49 20.68
N GLY A 365 -25.12 -5.37 19.96
CA GLY A 365 -24.18 -4.27 20.15
C GLY A 365 -22.80 -4.43 19.48
N PHE A 366 -22.58 -5.50 18.71
CA PHE A 366 -21.33 -5.78 17.98
C PHE A 366 -21.53 -5.71 16.47
N ALA A 367 -20.52 -5.27 15.74
CA ALA A 367 -20.48 -5.32 14.27
C ALA A 367 -19.33 -6.21 13.80
N THR A 368 -19.51 -6.89 12.66
CA THR A 368 -18.43 -7.65 12.02
C THR A 368 -17.25 -6.74 11.72
N GLY A 369 -16.06 -7.11 12.20
CA GLY A 369 -14.83 -6.34 12.10
C GLY A 369 -14.45 -5.59 13.37
N ASP A 370 -15.32 -5.52 14.39
CA ASP A 370 -14.93 -5.01 15.71
C ASP A 370 -13.81 -5.87 16.30
N LEU A 371 -12.85 -5.23 16.96
CA LEU A 371 -11.85 -5.92 17.78
C LEU A 371 -12.47 -6.19 19.14
N VAL A 372 -12.48 -7.46 19.54
CA VAL A 372 -13.10 -7.93 20.78
C VAL A 372 -12.13 -8.78 21.58
N ARG A 373 -12.39 -8.89 22.88
CA ARG A 373 -11.84 -9.93 23.75
C ARG A 373 -13.00 -10.77 24.26
N ALA A 374 -12.93 -12.08 24.07
CA ALA A 374 -13.83 -13.02 24.70
C ALA A 374 -13.13 -13.76 25.83
N ILE A 375 -13.82 -13.92 26.96
CA ILE A 375 -13.37 -14.70 28.10
C ILE A 375 -14.42 -15.79 28.32
N VAL A 376 -14.08 -17.03 27.96
CA VAL A 376 -14.98 -18.18 28.06
C VAL A 376 -14.56 -18.99 29.29
N PRO A 377 -15.42 -19.08 30.32
CA PRO A 377 -15.04 -19.66 31.61
C PRO A 377 -15.04 -21.20 31.63
N ALA A 378 -15.85 -21.85 30.78
CA ALA A 378 -16.00 -23.31 30.79
C ALA A 378 -16.35 -23.88 29.40
N GLY A 379 -16.15 -25.19 29.24
CA GLY A 379 -16.46 -25.98 28.04
C GLY A 379 -15.32 -26.07 27.01
N LYS A 380 -15.61 -26.61 25.82
CA LYS A 380 -14.61 -26.90 24.77
C LYS A 380 -13.82 -25.69 24.24
N LYS A 381 -14.27 -24.46 24.53
CA LYS A 381 -13.67 -23.21 24.03
C LYS A 381 -13.14 -22.32 25.16
N THR A 382 -12.90 -22.92 26.34
CA THR A 382 -12.39 -22.24 27.53
C THR A 382 -11.10 -21.48 27.21
N GLY A 383 -10.98 -20.27 27.76
CA GLY A 383 -9.81 -19.41 27.58
C GLY A 383 -10.16 -17.99 27.15
N THR A 384 -9.10 -17.21 26.90
CA THR A 384 -9.19 -15.81 26.49
C THR A 384 -8.82 -15.65 25.02
N TRP A 385 -9.77 -15.15 24.22
CA TRP A 385 -9.62 -14.98 22.78
C TRP A 385 -9.68 -13.50 22.42
N THR A 386 -8.60 -12.93 21.89
CA THR A 386 -8.59 -11.54 21.41
C THR A 386 -8.44 -11.51 19.90
N GLY A 387 -9.38 -10.88 19.20
CA GLY A 387 -9.41 -10.92 17.75
C GLY A 387 -10.58 -10.16 17.14
N ARG A 388 -10.73 -10.26 15.82
CA ARG A 388 -11.85 -9.62 15.12
C ARG A 388 -13.09 -10.50 15.17
N VAL A 389 -14.22 -9.90 15.50
CA VAL A 389 -15.50 -10.60 15.56
C VAL A 389 -16.16 -10.65 14.17
N ALA A 390 -16.72 -11.78 13.82
CA ALA A 390 -17.74 -11.92 12.80
C ALA A 390 -19.05 -12.28 13.49
N VAL A 391 -20.00 -11.34 13.44
CA VAL A 391 -21.28 -11.48 14.15
C VAL A 391 -22.25 -12.35 13.36
N ARG A 392 -23.08 -13.09 14.08
CA ARG A 392 -24.17 -13.90 13.53
C ARG A 392 -25.47 -13.50 14.22
N THR A 393 -26.58 -13.60 13.51
CA THR A 393 -27.92 -13.26 14.03
C THR A 393 -28.29 -14.07 15.27
N SER A 394 -27.77 -15.29 15.42
CA SER A 394 -27.95 -16.13 16.61
C SER A 394 -27.36 -15.56 17.90
N GLY A 395 -26.47 -14.56 17.82
CA GLY A 395 -25.72 -14.07 18.99
C GLY A 395 -24.51 -14.95 19.37
N SER A 396 -24.20 -15.97 18.58
CA SER A 396 -22.97 -16.78 18.69
C SER A 396 -21.98 -16.35 17.61
N PHE A 397 -20.86 -15.79 18.03
CA PHE A 397 -19.90 -15.11 17.15
C PHE A 397 -18.69 -15.95 16.82
N ASN A 398 -18.05 -15.64 15.70
CA ASN A 398 -16.73 -16.16 15.38
C ASN A 398 -15.68 -15.10 15.71
N ILE A 399 -14.58 -15.49 16.34
CA ILE A 399 -13.48 -14.59 16.68
C ILE A 399 -12.23 -15.09 15.97
N THR A 400 -11.74 -14.30 15.01
CA THR A 400 -10.50 -14.57 14.29
C THR A 400 -9.34 -13.93 15.04
N THR A 401 -8.48 -14.78 15.61
CA THR A 401 -7.24 -14.44 16.31
C THR A 401 -6.03 -14.69 15.40
N ALA A 402 -4.82 -14.47 15.91
CA ALA A 402 -3.59 -14.83 15.20
C ALA A 402 -3.42 -16.36 15.05
N ALA A 403 -3.93 -17.15 15.99
CA ALA A 403 -3.81 -18.61 16.00
C ALA A 403 -4.91 -19.33 15.21
N GLY A 404 -5.96 -18.63 14.78
CA GLY A 404 -7.06 -19.22 14.03
C GLY A 404 -8.41 -18.57 14.33
N THR A 405 -9.49 -19.19 13.85
CA THR A 405 -10.85 -18.69 14.12
C THR A 405 -11.57 -19.61 15.08
N VAL A 406 -11.89 -19.10 16.27
CA VAL A 406 -12.75 -19.79 17.22
C VAL A 406 -14.20 -19.45 16.92
N GLN A 407 -15.02 -20.47 16.68
CA GLN A 407 -16.38 -20.30 16.20
C GLN A 407 -17.40 -20.42 17.32
N GLY A 408 -18.55 -19.75 17.18
CA GLY A 408 -19.72 -19.93 18.05
C GLY A 408 -19.47 -19.59 19.53
N ILE A 409 -18.81 -18.48 19.81
CA ILE A 409 -18.68 -17.89 21.15
C ILE A 409 -19.91 -17.04 21.43
N GLY A 410 -20.64 -17.32 22.51
CA GLY A 410 -21.82 -16.55 22.87
C GLY A 410 -21.47 -15.10 23.23
N HIS A 411 -22.26 -14.13 22.72
CA HIS A 411 -22.01 -12.69 22.88
C HIS A 411 -21.79 -12.21 24.33
N ARG A 412 -22.42 -12.87 25.32
CA ARG A 412 -22.25 -12.58 26.76
C ARG A 412 -20.81 -12.70 27.25
N HIS A 413 -20.00 -13.53 26.58
CA HIS A 413 -18.59 -13.72 26.91
C HIS A 413 -17.68 -12.71 26.20
N VAL A 414 -18.24 -11.81 25.38
CA VAL A 414 -17.49 -10.95 24.46
C VAL A 414 -17.54 -9.50 24.94
N ARG A 415 -16.37 -8.86 25.01
CA ARG A 415 -16.22 -7.42 25.28
C ARG A 415 -15.59 -6.73 24.08
N ARG A 416 -16.19 -5.63 23.62
CA ARG A 416 -15.62 -4.81 22.54
C ARG A 416 -14.42 -4.02 23.06
N LEU A 417 -13.29 -4.15 22.38
CA LEU A 417 -12.08 -3.38 22.66
C LEU A 417 -11.95 -2.16 21.75
N GLN A 418 -12.34 -2.32 20.48
CA GLN A 418 -12.27 -1.24 19.49
C GLN A 418 -13.29 -1.49 18.39
N ARG A 419 -13.97 -0.43 17.93
CA ARG A 419 -14.90 -0.52 16.79
C ARG A 419 -14.12 -0.81 15.49
N GLY A 420 -14.71 -1.62 14.63
CA GLY A 420 -14.20 -1.92 13.30
C GLY A 420 -14.20 -0.66 12.44
N ASP A 421 -13.09 -0.38 11.79
CA ASP A 421 -12.88 0.88 11.07
C ASP A 421 -12.59 0.71 9.58
N GLY A 422 -12.65 -0.54 9.09
CA GLY A 422 -12.42 -0.91 7.70
C GLY A 422 -11.05 -1.53 7.42
N TYR A 423 -10.20 -1.70 8.43
CA TYR A 423 -8.86 -2.28 8.30
C TYR A 423 -8.68 -3.56 9.13
N ALA A 424 -7.84 -4.46 8.62
CA ALA A 424 -7.18 -5.49 9.40
C ALA A 424 -5.84 -4.94 9.88
N TYR A 425 -5.48 -5.25 11.12
CA TYR A 425 -4.20 -4.86 11.66
C TYR A 425 -3.38 -6.09 12.04
N THR A 426 -2.14 -6.14 11.58
CA THR A 426 -1.10 -7.07 12.02
C THR A 426 0.22 -6.30 12.13
N THR A 427 1.26 -6.94 12.64
CA THR A 427 2.60 -6.36 12.74
C THR A 427 3.62 -7.29 12.12
N ARG A 428 4.70 -6.72 11.59
CA ARG A 428 5.89 -7.46 11.13
C ARG A 428 7.15 -6.70 11.51
N GLY A 429 8.30 -7.38 11.56
CA GLY A 429 9.60 -6.72 11.70
C GLY A 429 9.88 -5.83 10.48
N GLU A 430 10.48 -4.67 10.71
CA GLU A 430 11.14 -3.92 9.64
C GLU A 430 12.52 -4.58 9.42
N PRO A 431 12.94 -4.87 8.16
CA PRO A 431 14.19 -5.56 7.87
C PRO A 431 15.45 -4.88 8.41
N ASP A 432 15.41 -3.56 8.67
CA ASP A 432 16.55 -2.76 9.16
C ASP A 432 16.28 -2.14 10.53
N ALA A 433 15.77 -2.93 11.47
CA ALA A 433 15.74 -2.49 12.85
C ALA A 433 17.18 -2.26 13.32
N LEU A 434 17.63 -0.99 13.42
CA LEU A 434 18.79 -0.64 14.23
C LEU A 434 18.37 -0.90 15.67
N ILE A 435 19.04 -1.86 16.32
CA ILE A 435 18.79 -2.27 17.72
C ILE A 435 19.04 -1.10 18.65
#